data_AF-A0A1F3BC04-F1
#
_entry.id   AF-A0A1F3BC04-F1
#
_cell.length_a   1.000
_cell.length_b   1.000
_cell.length_c   1.000
_cell.angle_alpha   90.00
_cell.angle_beta   90.00
_cell.angle_gamma   90.00
#
_symmetry.space_group_name_H-M   'P 1'
#
loop_
_entity.id
_entity.type
_entity.pdbx_description
1 polymer ?
#
loop_
_entity_poly.entity_id
_entity_poly.type
_entity_poly.pdbx_seq_one_letter_code
_entity_poly.pdbx_strand_id
1 'polypeptide(L)'
;MERHFACTACGKCCFGILPLTLDEALAQADTFPLALAWTPVRQGGRSFDLTADLGATVKLKNRKTAAVQISPISDLPPSFSCPHLTSDGRCAVHTNKPQRCKAMPFNATRTEDDQDDLLLPRPGWTCDVSDTAPVVYRDKRLVERQDFDAERESLLRDARILKPYAAWLMDSVPSLRMEVQRVAMKPSGGRVLVSFATLIPRLPKVDIYAFAARQAPVMRAYAEKTAADPGLAEFHKRYAQGAAEWEKVAL
;
A
#
# COMPACT_ATOMS: atom_id res chain seq x y z
N MET A 1 17.44 -24.46 2.34
CA MET A 1 17.16 -24.28 0.88
C MET A 1 17.46 -22.85 0.51
N GLU A 2 18.21 -22.66 -0.57
CA GLU A 2 18.59 -21.33 -1.08
C GLU A 2 17.60 -20.85 -2.14
N ARG A 3 17.45 -19.54 -2.25
CA ARG A 3 16.66 -18.87 -3.28
C ARG A 3 17.47 -17.74 -3.90
N HIS A 4 17.44 -17.69 -5.22
CA HIS A 4 18.17 -16.74 -6.04
C HIS A 4 17.22 -15.70 -6.62
N PHE A 5 17.63 -14.42 -6.64
CA PHE A 5 16.84 -13.36 -7.24
C PHE A 5 17.70 -12.14 -7.59
N ALA A 6 17.49 -11.57 -8.78
CA ALA A 6 17.94 -10.23 -9.14
C ALA A 6 16.87 -9.46 -9.92
N CYS A 7 16.65 -8.21 -9.52
CA CYS A 7 15.77 -7.29 -10.25
C CYS A 7 16.46 -6.79 -11.53
N THR A 8 15.84 -7.00 -12.69
CA THR A 8 16.36 -6.57 -14.00
C THR A 8 15.85 -5.19 -14.43
N ALA A 9 15.22 -4.43 -13.52
CA ALA A 9 14.67 -3.10 -13.78
C ALA A 9 13.63 -3.01 -14.93
N CYS A 10 13.00 -4.13 -15.28
CA CYS A 10 12.10 -4.25 -16.43
C CYS A 10 10.75 -3.53 -16.31
N GLY A 11 10.45 -2.92 -15.16
CA GLY A 11 9.21 -2.18 -14.90
C GLY A 11 7.93 -3.02 -14.82
N LYS A 12 7.99 -4.35 -15.00
CA LYS A 12 6.80 -5.23 -14.98
C LYS A 12 6.11 -5.32 -13.62
N CYS A 13 6.81 -4.97 -12.54
CA CYS A 13 6.24 -4.87 -11.19
C CYS A 13 5.63 -3.49 -10.88
N CYS A 14 5.79 -2.50 -11.76
CA CYS A 14 5.36 -1.12 -11.54
C CYS A 14 3.93 -0.87 -12.04
N PHE A 15 2.98 -1.68 -11.59
CA PHE A 15 1.57 -1.60 -11.97
C PHE A 15 0.64 -1.70 -10.76
N GLY A 16 -0.46 -0.95 -10.82
CA GLY A 16 -1.49 -0.96 -9.79
C GLY A 16 -1.01 -0.44 -8.44
N ILE A 17 -1.67 -0.90 -7.39
CA ILE A 17 -1.55 -0.34 -6.05
C ILE A 17 -0.17 -0.63 -5.44
N LEU A 18 0.49 0.43 -4.97
CA LEU A 18 1.72 0.36 -4.18
C LEU A 18 1.50 0.95 -2.78
N PRO A 19 1.73 0.17 -1.69
CA PRO A 19 1.86 0.73 -0.35
C PRO A 19 3.01 1.74 -0.25
N LEU A 20 2.74 2.85 0.40
CA LEU A 20 3.67 3.94 0.65
C LEU A 20 3.80 4.16 2.15
N THR A 21 4.94 4.68 2.58
CA THR A 21 5.04 5.30 3.91
C THR A 21 4.26 6.62 3.93
N LEU A 22 4.00 7.19 5.11
CA LEU A 22 3.35 8.50 5.23
C LEU A 22 4.16 9.58 4.52
N ASP A 23 5.47 9.64 4.76
CA ASP A 23 6.35 10.62 4.15
C ASP A 23 6.38 10.49 2.62
N GLU A 24 6.39 9.25 2.09
CA GLU A 24 6.33 8.98 0.66
C GLU A 24 4.99 9.40 0.05
N ALA A 25 3.87 9.10 0.71
CA ALA A 25 2.55 9.53 0.26
C ALA A 25 2.48 11.06 0.20
N LEU A 26 2.93 11.76 1.24
CA LEU A 26 2.96 13.23 1.27
C LEU A 26 3.88 13.80 0.19
N ALA A 27 5.05 13.20 -0.03
CA ALA A 27 5.98 13.61 -1.06
C ALA A 27 5.41 13.45 -2.47
N GLN A 28 4.57 12.43 -2.70
CA GLN A 28 4.03 12.08 -4.01
C GLN A 28 2.57 12.53 -4.24
N ALA A 29 2.07 13.46 -3.43
CA ALA A 29 0.68 13.92 -3.45
C ALA A 29 0.28 14.71 -4.71
N ASP A 30 1.21 15.02 -5.60
CA ASP A 30 0.99 15.63 -6.92
C ASP A 30 1.15 14.60 -8.06
N THR A 31 1.49 13.34 -7.73
CA THR A 31 1.75 12.29 -8.72
C THR A 31 0.71 11.18 -8.69
N PHE A 32 0.31 10.71 -7.51
CA PHE A 32 -0.60 9.57 -7.36
C PHE A 32 -1.93 9.95 -6.70
N PRO A 33 -3.04 9.32 -7.09
CA PRO A 33 -4.25 9.36 -6.29
C PRO A 33 -3.97 8.62 -4.98
N LEU A 34 -4.10 9.30 -3.84
CA LEU A 34 -3.80 8.71 -2.54
C LEU A 34 -5.06 8.23 -1.84
N ALA A 35 -4.95 7.04 -1.23
CA ALA A 35 -5.97 6.47 -0.36
C ALA A 35 -5.33 5.76 0.83
N LEU A 36 -6.15 5.32 1.78
CA LEU A 36 -5.74 4.47 2.90
C LEU A 36 -6.31 3.08 2.71
N ALA A 37 -5.43 2.09 2.64
CA ALA A 37 -5.82 0.69 2.61
C ALA A 37 -5.88 0.12 4.03
N TRP A 38 -7.02 -0.47 4.37
CA TRP A 38 -7.26 -1.19 5.61
C TRP A 38 -7.34 -2.68 5.31
N THR A 39 -6.28 -3.41 5.64
CA THR A 39 -6.11 -4.83 5.29
C THR A 39 -6.24 -5.68 6.55
N PRO A 40 -7.40 -6.34 6.79
CA PRO A 40 -7.59 -7.16 7.97
C PRO A 40 -6.92 -8.54 7.84
N VAL A 41 -6.29 -8.98 8.92
CA VAL A 41 -5.78 -10.32 9.14
C VAL A 41 -6.51 -10.91 10.35
N ARG A 42 -7.10 -12.09 10.20
CA ARG A 42 -7.80 -12.76 11.31
C ARG A 42 -6.83 -13.32 12.33
N GLN A 43 -7.27 -13.39 13.59
CA GLN A 43 -6.56 -14.15 14.62
C GLN A 43 -6.30 -15.59 14.15
N GLY A 44 -5.06 -16.05 14.35
CA GLY A 44 -4.56 -17.33 13.85
C GLY A 44 -4.02 -17.29 12.41
N GLY A 45 -4.14 -16.18 11.69
CA GLY A 45 -3.43 -15.97 10.42
C GLY A 45 -1.93 -15.76 10.65
N ARG A 46 -1.10 -16.22 9.70
CA ARG A 46 0.38 -16.23 9.84
C ARG A 46 0.98 -14.87 10.19
N SER A 47 0.44 -13.79 9.64
CA SER A 47 0.94 -12.42 9.88
C SER A 47 0.14 -11.65 10.94
N PHE A 48 -0.71 -12.30 11.74
CA PHE A 48 -1.62 -11.61 12.67
C PHE A 48 -0.88 -10.75 13.69
N ASP A 49 0.08 -11.32 14.43
CA ASP A 49 0.80 -10.60 15.50
C ASP A 49 1.56 -9.41 14.93
N LEU A 50 2.27 -9.62 13.82
CA LEU A 50 2.96 -8.54 13.12
C LEU A 50 2.01 -7.45 12.61
N THR A 51 0.83 -7.83 12.12
CA THR A 51 -0.20 -6.89 11.70
C THR A 51 -0.74 -6.09 12.89
N ALA A 52 -0.86 -6.71 14.07
CA ALA A 52 -1.26 -6.04 15.29
C ALA A 52 -0.16 -5.06 15.78
N ASP A 53 1.10 -5.40 15.55
CA ASP A 53 2.24 -4.54 15.87
C ASP A 53 2.39 -3.36 14.91
N LEU A 54 2.08 -3.54 13.63
CA LEU A 54 2.11 -2.46 12.63
C LEU A 54 0.80 -1.68 12.52
N GLY A 55 -0.30 -2.22 13.04
CA GLY A 55 -1.65 -1.68 12.84
C GLY A 55 -2.50 -1.72 14.10
N ALA A 56 -3.82 -1.74 13.93
CA ALA A 56 -4.76 -1.74 15.05
C ALA A 56 -5.42 -3.11 15.20
N THR A 57 -5.79 -3.49 16.43
CA THR A 57 -6.63 -4.66 16.68
C THR A 57 -8.09 -4.24 16.86
N VAL A 58 -8.99 -5.03 16.28
CA VAL A 58 -10.42 -4.70 16.21
C VAL A 58 -11.25 -5.89 16.61
N LYS A 59 -12.25 -5.64 17.46
CA LYS A 59 -13.22 -6.65 17.84
C LYS A 59 -14.26 -6.78 16.72
N LEU A 60 -14.40 -7.99 16.19
CA LEU A 60 -15.43 -8.39 15.25
C LEU A 60 -16.62 -8.98 16.00
N LYS A 61 -17.71 -9.29 15.28
CA LYS A 61 -18.83 -10.06 15.85
C LYS A 61 -18.35 -11.42 16.40
N ASN A 62 -19.12 -11.96 17.35
CA ASN A 62 -18.89 -13.27 17.97
C ASN A 62 -17.54 -13.37 18.72
N ARG A 63 -17.10 -12.27 19.35
CA ARG A 63 -15.84 -12.19 20.13
C ARG A 63 -14.57 -12.52 19.34
N LYS A 64 -14.63 -12.53 18.01
CA LYS A 64 -13.45 -12.70 17.16
C LYS A 64 -12.67 -11.40 17.10
N THR A 65 -11.37 -11.50 16.87
CA THR A 65 -10.47 -10.35 16.69
C THR A 65 -9.82 -10.41 15.31
N ALA A 66 -9.65 -9.24 14.70
CA ALA A 66 -8.77 -9.05 13.56
C ALA A 66 -7.70 -8.01 13.91
N ALA A 67 -6.50 -8.21 13.39
CA ALA A 67 -5.52 -7.15 13.26
C ALA A 67 -5.77 -6.46 11.91
N VAL A 68 -5.58 -5.15 11.84
CA VAL A 68 -5.82 -4.38 10.61
C VAL A 68 -4.61 -3.54 10.34
N GLN A 69 -3.91 -3.86 9.25
CA GLN A 69 -2.86 -3.01 8.73
C GLN A 69 -3.51 -1.81 8.04
N ILE A 70 -3.09 -0.61 8.42
CA ILE A 70 -3.44 0.64 7.75
C ILE A 70 -2.20 1.12 7.03
N SER A 71 -2.32 1.46 5.75
CA SER A 71 -1.20 2.01 4.99
C SER A 71 -1.69 3.01 3.95
N PRO A 72 -0.99 4.16 3.79
CA PRO A 72 -1.06 4.95 2.58
C PRO A 72 -0.81 4.08 1.35
N ILE A 73 -1.55 4.34 0.29
CA ILE A 73 -1.34 3.68 -1.00
C ILE A 73 -1.40 4.70 -2.13
N SER A 74 -0.65 4.41 -3.21
CA SER A 74 -1.02 4.89 -4.54
C SER A 74 -2.19 4.03 -5.04
N ASP A 75 -3.39 4.59 -5.15
CA ASP A 75 -4.58 3.85 -5.56
C ASP A 75 -4.67 3.79 -7.07
N LEU A 76 -3.76 3.08 -7.75
CA LEU A 76 -3.81 2.89 -9.20
C LEU A 76 -4.59 1.62 -9.59
N PRO A 77 -5.34 1.62 -10.71
CA PRO A 77 -5.92 0.41 -11.25
C PRO A 77 -4.86 -0.63 -11.61
N PRO A 78 -5.13 -1.94 -11.49
CA PRO A 78 -4.15 -2.98 -11.81
C PRO A 78 -3.59 -2.92 -13.25
N SER A 79 -4.37 -2.37 -14.19
CA SER A 79 -3.98 -2.20 -15.59
C SER A 79 -3.12 -0.95 -15.83
N PHE A 80 -3.03 -0.03 -14.87
CA PHE A 80 -2.32 1.24 -15.05
C PHE A 80 -0.87 1.09 -14.61
N SER A 81 0.03 1.61 -15.45
CA SER A 81 1.45 1.71 -15.14
C SER A 81 1.74 2.82 -14.13
N CYS A 82 2.81 2.64 -13.36
CA CYS A 82 3.37 3.70 -12.54
C CYS A 82 3.74 4.92 -13.40
N PRO A 83 3.37 6.15 -13.02
CA PRO A 83 3.75 7.38 -13.72
C PRO A 83 5.26 7.61 -13.82
N HIS A 84 6.05 6.95 -12.97
CA HIS A 84 7.51 7.00 -13.00
C HIS A 84 8.14 6.02 -13.99
N LEU A 85 7.37 5.31 -14.82
CA LEU A 85 7.95 4.54 -15.91
C LEU A 85 8.40 5.46 -17.04
N THR A 86 9.60 5.22 -17.56
CA THR A 86 10.12 5.83 -18.79
C THR A 86 9.34 5.31 -20.00
N SER A 87 9.54 5.95 -21.16
CA SER A 87 8.89 5.55 -22.42
C SER A 87 9.27 4.15 -22.89
N ASP A 88 10.43 3.62 -22.50
CA ASP A 88 10.85 2.23 -22.74
C ASP A 88 10.38 1.25 -21.65
N GLY A 89 9.54 1.71 -20.72
CA GLY A 89 8.92 0.90 -19.68
C GLY A 89 9.83 0.55 -18.50
N ARG A 90 10.97 1.23 -18.35
CA ARG A 90 11.89 1.07 -17.22
C ARG A 90 11.54 2.03 -16.09
N CYS A 91 11.96 1.72 -14.87
CA CYS A 91 11.70 2.61 -13.73
C CYS A 91 12.64 3.83 -13.81
N ALA A 92 12.10 5.06 -13.79
CA ALA A 92 12.92 6.28 -13.85
C ALA A 92 13.48 6.70 -12.48
N VAL A 93 12.91 6.21 -11.38
CA VAL A 93 13.18 6.70 -10.02
C VAL A 93 14.05 5.76 -9.19
N HIS A 94 14.97 5.02 -9.81
CA HIS A 94 15.77 3.99 -9.12
C HIS A 94 16.43 4.45 -7.81
N THR A 95 16.99 5.66 -7.80
CA THR A 95 17.63 6.26 -6.62
C THR A 95 16.63 6.64 -5.53
N ASN A 96 15.46 7.13 -5.93
CA ASN A 96 14.44 7.71 -5.05
C ASN A 96 13.18 6.82 -4.97
N LYS A 97 13.35 5.51 -5.13
CA LYS A 97 12.25 4.56 -5.04
C LYS A 97 11.57 4.65 -3.66
N PRO A 98 10.24 4.50 -3.61
CA PRO A 98 9.56 4.18 -2.35
C PRO A 98 10.18 2.94 -1.71
N GLN A 99 10.18 2.88 -0.39
CA GLN A 99 10.85 1.85 0.40
C GLN A 99 10.31 0.45 0.06
N ARG A 100 8.99 0.32 -0.17
CA ARG A 100 8.35 -0.91 -0.69
C ARG A 100 8.95 -1.39 -2.01
N CYS A 101 9.33 -0.46 -2.89
CA CYS A 101 9.98 -0.79 -4.16
C CYS A 101 11.46 -1.15 -4.01
N LYS A 102 12.14 -0.63 -2.98
CA LYS A 102 13.53 -1.01 -2.65
C LYS A 102 13.62 -2.40 -2.05
N ALA A 103 12.71 -2.71 -1.12
CA ALA A 103 12.65 -4.01 -0.46
C ALA A 103 12.20 -5.17 -1.36
N MET A 104 11.75 -4.92 -2.59
CA MET A 104 11.37 -5.97 -3.54
C MET A 104 12.53 -6.95 -3.78
N PRO A 105 12.27 -8.28 -3.75
CA PRO A 105 10.95 -8.90 -3.76
C PRO A 105 10.32 -9.07 -2.37
N PHE A 106 11.10 -8.94 -1.30
CA PHE A 106 10.66 -9.12 0.08
C PHE A 106 9.64 -8.08 0.51
N ASN A 107 8.86 -8.39 1.55
CA ASN A 107 7.84 -7.52 2.09
C ASN A 107 7.91 -7.46 3.61
N ALA A 108 8.28 -6.30 4.14
CA ALA A 108 8.33 -6.05 5.58
C ALA A 108 6.95 -5.92 6.24
N THR A 109 5.85 -6.26 5.57
CA THR A 109 4.56 -6.50 6.24
C THR A 109 4.36 -7.96 6.63
N ARG A 110 5.25 -8.86 6.18
CA ARG A 110 5.29 -10.28 6.57
C ARG A 110 6.49 -10.56 7.47
N THR A 111 6.47 -11.70 8.15
CA THR A 111 7.62 -12.16 8.94
C THR A 111 8.74 -12.61 8.01
N GLU A 112 9.98 -12.59 8.51
CA GLU A 112 11.15 -12.95 7.70
C GLU A 112 11.08 -14.38 7.16
N ASP A 113 10.50 -15.31 7.92
CA ASP A 113 10.34 -16.71 7.53
C ASP A 113 9.19 -16.95 6.52
N ASP A 114 8.46 -15.91 6.14
CA ASP A 114 7.25 -15.93 5.29
C ASP A 114 7.42 -15.11 3.99
N GLN A 115 8.49 -15.40 3.25
CA GLN A 115 8.87 -14.63 2.06
C GLN A 115 8.99 -15.46 0.78
N ASP A 116 8.97 -16.79 0.87
CA ASP A 116 9.33 -17.68 -0.25
C ASP A 116 8.49 -17.47 -1.52
N ASP A 117 7.18 -17.22 -1.38
CA ASP A 117 6.27 -17.01 -2.50
C ASP A 117 6.53 -15.68 -3.22
N LEU A 118 7.12 -14.70 -2.54
CA LEU A 118 7.44 -13.39 -3.12
C LEU A 118 8.64 -13.45 -4.06
N LEU A 119 9.47 -14.48 -3.93
CA LEU A 119 10.63 -14.72 -4.79
C LEU A 119 10.25 -15.36 -6.13
N LEU A 120 8.96 -15.65 -6.35
CA LEU A 120 8.44 -16.19 -7.60
C LEU A 120 7.89 -15.04 -8.47
N PRO A 121 8.56 -14.68 -9.58
CA PRO A 121 8.07 -13.64 -10.46
C PRO A 121 6.73 -14.03 -11.07
N ARG A 122 5.84 -13.03 -11.24
CA ARG A 122 4.56 -13.26 -11.92
C ARG A 122 4.78 -13.55 -13.41
N PRO A 123 3.82 -14.19 -14.10
CA PRO A 123 3.89 -14.39 -15.55
C PRO A 123 4.24 -13.09 -16.29
N GLY A 124 5.26 -13.16 -17.16
CA GLY A 124 5.74 -12.02 -17.96
C GLY A 124 6.76 -11.11 -17.26
N TRP A 125 7.07 -11.34 -15.98
CA TRP A 125 8.16 -10.65 -15.31
C TRP A 125 9.51 -11.24 -15.72
N THR A 126 10.51 -10.39 -15.91
CA THR A 126 11.84 -10.79 -16.41
C THR A 126 12.92 -10.72 -15.32
N CYS A 127 12.53 -10.89 -14.05
CA CYS A 127 13.49 -10.99 -12.95
C CYS A 127 14.37 -12.23 -13.14
N ASP A 128 15.66 -12.15 -12.82
CA ASP A 128 16.55 -13.30 -12.86
C ASP A 128 16.39 -14.10 -11.56
N VAL A 129 15.93 -15.34 -11.67
CA VAL A 129 15.77 -16.29 -10.55
C VAL A 129 16.54 -17.59 -10.80
N SER A 130 17.44 -17.56 -11.78
CA SER A 130 18.32 -18.69 -12.09
C SER A 130 19.41 -18.84 -11.02
N ASP A 131 20.12 -19.96 -11.07
CA ASP A 131 21.24 -20.23 -10.15
C ASP A 131 22.42 -19.26 -10.34
N THR A 132 22.44 -18.46 -11.41
CA THR A 132 23.44 -17.39 -11.61
C THR A 132 23.09 -16.09 -10.91
N ALA A 133 21.83 -15.89 -10.52
CA ALA A 133 21.44 -14.73 -9.72
C ALA A 133 21.99 -14.87 -8.29
N PRO A 134 22.16 -13.78 -7.52
CA PRO A 134 22.66 -13.88 -6.15
C PRO A 134 21.66 -14.61 -5.25
N VAL A 135 22.18 -15.37 -4.27
CA VAL A 135 21.37 -15.93 -3.20
C VAL A 135 20.88 -14.79 -2.31
N VAL A 136 19.58 -14.60 -2.21
CA VAL A 136 18.97 -13.52 -1.40
C VAL A 136 18.24 -14.04 -0.16
N TYR A 137 17.91 -15.34 -0.13
CA TYR A 137 17.16 -15.95 0.97
C TYR A 137 17.61 -17.38 1.20
N ARG A 138 18.01 -17.71 2.42
CA ARG A 138 18.55 -19.01 2.83
C ARG A 138 17.97 -19.41 4.17
N ASP A 139 17.46 -20.62 4.27
CA ASP A 139 16.98 -21.22 5.52
C ASP A 139 16.03 -20.32 6.30
N LYS A 140 15.07 -19.75 5.56
CA LYS A 140 14.03 -18.84 6.05
C LYS A 140 14.56 -17.51 6.60
N ARG A 141 15.72 -17.06 6.10
CA ARG A 141 16.34 -15.78 6.47
C ARG A 141 16.83 -15.02 5.25
N LEU A 142 16.71 -13.70 5.30
CA LEU A 142 17.25 -12.82 4.29
C LEU A 142 18.78 -12.80 4.39
N VAL A 143 19.47 -12.88 3.25
CA VAL A 143 20.93 -12.75 3.20
C VAL A 143 21.33 -11.29 3.41
N GLU A 144 20.70 -10.37 2.69
CA GLU A 144 20.85 -8.93 2.87
C GLU A 144 19.54 -8.35 3.41
N ARG A 145 19.63 -7.63 4.53
CA ARG A 145 18.44 -7.16 5.27
C ARG A 145 18.19 -5.66 5.20
N GLN A 146 19.13 -4.88 4.66
CA GLN A 146 19.12 -3.41 4.77
C GLN A 146 17.78 -2.78 4.34
N ASP A 147 17.29 -3.08 3.13
CA ASP A 147 16.06 -2.49 2.64
C ASP A 147 14.80 -3.03 3.34
N PHE A 148 14.82 -4.30 3.77
CA PHE A 148 13.74 -4.91 4.53
C PHE A 148 13.61 -4.29 5.93
N ASP A 149 14.73 -4.12 6.63
CA ASP A 149 14.77 -3.51 7.95
C ASP A 149 14.42 -2.00 7.86
N ALA A 150 14.89 -1.28 6.82
CA ALA A 150 14.48 0.10 6.59
C ALA A 150 12.97 0.26 6.26
N GLU A 151 12.38 -0.69 5.53
CA GLU A 151 10.92 -0.75 5.34
C GLU A 151 10.20 -1.01 6.66
N ARG A 152 10.66 -2.01 7.44
CA ARG A 152 10.12 -2.35 8.76
C ARG A 152 10.11 -1.14 9.68
N GLU A 153 11.22 -0.44 9.78
CA GLU A 153 11.37 0.73 10.62
C GLU A 153 10.41 1.84 10.18
N SER A 154 10.27 2.07 8.88
CA SER A 154 9.33 3.05 8.34
C SER A 154 7.88 2.72 8.69
N LEU A 155 7.49 1.45 8.54
CA LEU A 155 6.16 0.96 8.93
C LEU A 155 5.91 1.14 10.44
N LEU A 156 6.91 0.85 11.29
CA LEU A 156 6.81 1.08 12.73
C LEU A 156 6.70 2.56 13.09
N ARG A 157 7.41 3.44 12.37
CA ARG A 157 7.29 4.89 12.55
C ARG A 157 5.88 5.37 12.22
N ASP A 158 5.34 4.94 11.08
CA ASP A 158 3.99 5.28 10.63
C ASP A 158 2.91 4.72 11.56
N ALA A 159 3.09 3.50 12.07
CA ALA A 159 2.17 2.86 13.00
C ALA A 159 1.88 3.73 14.24
N ARG A 160 2.84 4.52 14.71
CA ARG A 160 2.65 5.43 15.85
C ARG A 160 1.57 6.48 15.60
N ILE A 161 1.32 6.85 14.35
CA ILE A 161 0.26 7.77 13.92
C ILE A 161 -0.99 7.00 13.50
N LEU A 162 -0.81 5.95 12.70
CA LEU A 162 -1.91 5.23 12.08
C LEU A 162 -2.73 4.40 13.07
N LYS A 163 -2.13 3.86 14.14
CA LYS A 163 -2.87 3.11 15.17
C LYS A 163 -3.92 3.95 15.90
N PRO A 164 -3.58 5.10 16.52
CA PRO A 164 -4.59 5.93 17.19
C PRO A 164 -5.60 6.52 16.21
N TYR A 165 -5.16 6.88 14.99
CA TYR A 165 -6.09 7.28 13.93
C TYR A 165 -7.10 6.18 13.61
N ALA A 166 -6.63 4.94 13.49
CA ALA A 166 -7.50 3.83 13.11
C ALA A 166 -8.54 3.52 14.20
N ALA A 167 -8.12 3.52 15.47
CA ALA A 167 -9.03 3.38 16.60
C ALA A 167 -10.12 4.48 16.58
N TRP A 168 -9.70 5.74 16.46
CA TRP A 168 -10.63 6.87 16.39
C TRP A 168 -11.63 6.75 15.23
N LEU A 169 -11.17 6.41 14.02
CA LEU A 169 -12.05 6.32 12.87
C LEU A 169 -13.03 5.15 13.00
N MET A 170 -12.60 4.01 13.54
CA MET A 170 -13.48 2.87 13.81
C MET A 170 -14.57 3.14 14.85
N ASP A 171 -14.31 4.05 15.78
CA ASP A 171 -15.30 4.49 16.76
C ASP A 171 -16.23 5.57 16.19
N SER A 172 -15.70 6.40 15.29
CA SER A 172 -16.45 7.51 14.66
C SER A 172 -17.32 7.06 13.48
N VAL A 173 -16.97 5.95 12.82
CA VAL A 173 -17.63 5.46 11.59
C VAL A 173 -18.04 4.00 11.76
N PRO A 174 -19.23 3.71 12.33
CA PRO A 174 -19.68 2.33 12.56
C PRO A 174 -19.75 1.47 11.30
N SER A 175 -20.04 2.06 10.14
CA SER A 175 -20.07 1.36 8.85
C SER A 175 -18.71 0.79 8.46
N LEU A 176 -17.61 1.50 8.75
CA LEU A 176 -16.25 1.03 8.46
C LEU A 176 -15.95 -0.29 9.19
N ARG A 177 -16.37 -0.41 10.45
CA ARG A 177 -16.21 -1.66 11.22
C ARG A 177 -16.93 -2.84 10.54
N MET A 178 -18.13 -2.60 10.00
CA MET A 178 -18.88 -3.62 9.27
C MET A 178 -18.19 -4.02 7.96
N GLU A 179 -17.59 -3.06 7.25
CA GLU A 179 -16.85 -3.32 6.02
C GLU A 179 -15.56 -4.10 6.27
N VAL A 180 -14.78 -3.68 7.27
CA VAL A 180 -13.58 -4.41 7.70
C VAL A 180 -13.93 -5.83 8.11
N GLN A 181 -15.03 -6.01 8.86
CA GLN A 181 -15.52 -7.35 9.18
C GLN A 181 -15.87 -8.15 7.93
N ARG A 182 -16.59 -7.56 6.96
CA ARG A 182 -16.97 -8.23 5.71
C ARG A 182 -15.74 -8.64 4.89
N VAL A 183 -14.71 -7.80 4.84
CA VAL A 183 -13.46 -8.09 4.14
C VAL A 183 -12.66 -9.16 4.86
N ALA A 184 -12.54 -9.08 6.20
CA ALA A 184 -11.94 -10.13 7.01
C ALA A 184 -12.62 -11.48 6.75
N MET A 185 -13.95 -11.45 6.50
CA MET A 185 -14.85 -12.44 5.88
C MET A 185 -14.31 -13.34 4.75
N LYS A 186 -13.52 -12.76 3.86
CA LYS A 186 -13.21 -13.36 2.56
C LYS A 186 -12.04 -14.34 2.66
N PRO A 187 -12.13 -15.55 2.06
CA PRO A 187 -11.02 -16.50 2.05
C PRO A 187 -9.75 -15.95 1.38
N SER A 188 -9.91 -15.16 0.33
CA SER A 188 -8.82 -14.49 -0.38
C SER A 188 -8.30 -13.22 0.32
N GLY A 189 -8.87 -12.87 1.48
CA GLY A 189 -8.63 -11.59 2.14
C GLY A 189 -9.17 -10.41 1.34
N GLY A 190 -8.53 -9.25 1.52
CA GLY A 190 -8.87 -8.03 0.79
C GLY A 190 -8.51 -6.78 1.58
N ARG A 191 -8.99 -5.64 1.11
CA ARG A 191 -8.82 -4.35 1.77
C ARG A 191 -10.09 -3.53 1.69
N VAL A 192 -10.28 -2.64 2.67
CA VAL A 192 -11.22 -1.52 2.58
C VAL A 192 -10.40 -0.28 2.22
N LEU A 193 -10.89 0.54 1.29
CA LEU A 193 -10.26 1.80 0.93
C LEU A 193 -11.01 2.95 1.61
N VAL A 194 -10.25 3.83 2.25
CA VAL A 194 -10.75 5.02 2.93
C VAL A 194 -10.07 6.24 2.32
N SER A 195 -10.79 7.36 2.22
CA SER A 195 -10.22 8.63 1.73
C SER A 195 -9.03 9.06 2.58
N PHE A 196 -7.95 9.47 1.92
CA PHE A 196 -6.76 10.01 2.57
C PHE A 196 -7.04 11.33 3.33
N ALA A 197 -8.09 12.07 2.94
CA ALA A 197 -8.52 13.30 3.60
C ALA A 197 -8.83 13.11 5.09
N THR A 198 -9.34 11.94 5.46
CA THR A 198 -9.66 11.62 6.85
C THR A 198 -8.44 11.57 7.78
N LEU A 199 -7.24 11.37 7.23
CA LEU A 199 -5.99 11.28 7.99
C LEU A 199 -5.27 12.63 8.11
N ILE A 200 -5.41 13.55 7.14
CA ILE A 200 -4.65 14.81 7.12
C ILE A 200 -4.76 15.59 8.44
N PRO A 201 -5.95 15.75 9.08
CA PRO A 201 -6.04 16.47 10.36
C PRO A 201 -5.24 15.84 11.50
N ARG A 202 -4.72 14.63 11.34
CA ARG A 202 -3.90 13.90 12.32
C ARG A 202 -2.42 13.91 12.00
N LEU A 203 -2.01 14.44 10.84
CA LEU A 203 -0.62 14.53 10.45
C LEU A 203 -0.04 15.85 10.95
N PRO A 204 0.96 15.81 11.85
CA PRO A 204 1.59 17.05 12.30
C PRO A 204 2.31 17.70 11.12
N LYS A 205 2.24 19.03 11.04
CA LYS A 205 2.98 19.84 10.04
C LYS A 205 2.54 19.63 8.58
N VAL A 206 1.35 19.11 8.34
CA VAL A 206 0.76 19.10 7.00
C VAL A 206 -0.22 20.25 6.87
N ASP A 207 0.03 21.14 5.91
CA ASP A 207 -0.95 22.14 5.49
C ASP A 207 -2.01 21.44 4.63
N ILE A 208 -3.23 21.34 5.17
CA ILE A 208 -4.34 20.66 4.50
C ILE A 208 -4.75 21.35 3.19
N TYR A 209 -4.66 22.67 3.10
CA TYR A 209 -5.03 23.43 1.91
C TYR A 209 -3.98 23.22 0.82
N ALA A 210 -2.70 23.31 1.17
CA ALA A 210 -1.61 23.02 0.24
C ALA A 210 -1.64 21.56 -0.24
N PHE A 211 -1.95 20.62 0.65
CA PHE A 211 -2.11 19.21 0.29
C PHE A 211 -3.31 18.99 -0.65
N ALA A 212 -4.45 19.59 -0.34
CA ALA A 212 -5.66 19.51 -1.18
C ALA A 212 -5.42 20.07 -2.58
N ALA A 213 -4.72 21.20 -2.69
CA ALA A 213 -4.35 21.81 -3.97
C ALA A 213 -3.47 20.89 -4.84
N ARG A 214 -2.68 20.00 -4.23
CA ARG A 214 -1.89 18.97 -4.96
C ARG A 214 -2.73 17.75 -5.34
N GLN A 215 -3.59 17.26 -4.45
CA GLN A 215 -4.38 16.04 -4.69
C GLN A 215 -5.59 16.25 -5.60
N ALA A 216 -6.28 17.39 -5.54
CA ALA A 216 -7.46 17.67 -6.36
C ALA A 216 -7.21 17.46 -7.87
N PRO A 217 -6.19 18.07 -8.50
CA PRO A 217 -5.94 17.87 -9.93
C PRO A 217 -5.57 16.42 -10.26
N VAL A 218 -4.86 15.72 -9.37
CA VAL A 218 -4.51 14.31 -9.58
C VAL A 218 -5.77 13.44 -9.59
N MET A 219 -6.64 13.59 -8.58
CA MET A 219 -7.90 12.84 -8.52
C MET A 219 -8.78 13.11 -9.74
N ARG A 220 -8.87 14.37 -10.20
CA ARG A 220 -9.62 14.74 -11.41
C ARG A 220 -9.06 14.04 -12.65
N ALA A 221 -7.75 14.11 -12.86
CA ALA A 221 -7.11 13.48 -14.02
C ALA A 221 -7.31 11.96 -14.04
N TYR A 222 -7.30 11.29 -12.89
CA TYR A 222 -7.57 9.86 -12.82
C TYR A 222 -9.06 9.52 -12.97
N ALA A 223 -9.98 10.39 -12.51
CA ALA A 223 -11.40 10.25 -12.78
C ALA A 223 -11.69 10.29 -14.29
N GLU A 224 -11.06 11.21 -15.03
CA GLU A 224 -11.17 11.32 -16.48
C GLU A 224 -10.62 10.06 -17.18
N LYS A 225 -9.42 9.60 -16.80
CA LYS A 225 -8.79 8.39 -17.38
C LYS A 225 -9.61 7.12 -17.20
N THR A 226 -10.47 7.07 -16.18
CA THR A 226 -11.26 5.88 -15.84
C THR A 226 -12.73 6.00 -16.25
N ALA A 227 -13.18 7.15 -16.75
CA ALA A 227 -14.60 7.41 -17.02
C ALA A 227 -15.21 6.52 -18.12
N ALA A 228 -14.41 6.15 -19.13
CA ALA A 228 -14.89 5.42 -20.30
C ALA A 228 -14.81 3.89 -20.17
N ASP A 229 -14.20 3.36 -19.11
CA ASP A 229 -14.01 1.92 -18.92
C ASP A 229 -14.93 1.38 -17.81
N PRO A 230 -15.98 0.60 -18.15
CA PRO A 230 -16.87 -0.01 -17.15
C PRO A 230 -16.14 -0.92 -16.16
N GLY A 231 -15.04 -1.55 -16.57
CA GLY A 231 -14.19 -2.36 -15.69
C GLY A 231 -13.49 -1.56 -14.60
N LEU A 232 -13.44 -0.23 -14.75
CA LEU A 232 -12.82 0.71 -13.81
C LEU A 232 -13.84 1.59 -13.07
N ALA A 233 -15.13 1.28 -13.14
CA ALA A 233 -16.21 2.11 -12.55
C ALA A 233 -16.01 2.41 -11.05
N GLU A 234 -15.56 1.43 -10.27
CA GLU A 234 -15.27 1.64 -8.83
C GLU A 234 -14.07 2.57 -8.59
N PHE A 235 -13.06 2.54 -9.46
CA PHE A 235 -11.94 3.49 -9.41
C PHE A 235 -12.42 4.89 -9.79
N HIS A 236 -13.14 5.02 -10.91
CA HIS A 236 -13.72 6.27 -11.37
C HIS A 236 -14.55 6.95 -10.28
N LYS A 237 -15.47 6.20 -9.66
CA LYS A 237 -16.30 6.69 -8.56
C LYS A 237 -15.46 7.25 -7.41
N ARG A 238 -14.43 6.51 -6.97
CA ARG A 238 -13.55 6.97 -5.89
C ARG A 238 -12.79 8.24 -6.27
N TYR A 239 -12.23 8.30 -7.47
CA TYR A 239 -11.49 9.48 -7.93
C TYR A 239 -12.39 10.71 -8.08
N ALA A 240 -13.59 10.56 -8.65
CA ALA A 240 -14.54 11.66 -8.79
C ALA A 240 -14.98 12.20 -7.42
N GLN A 241 -15.26 11.30 -6.47
CA GLN A 241 -15.59 11.68 -5.08
C GLN A 241 -14.40 12.35 -4.38
N GLY A 242 -13.20 11.81 -4.52
CA GLY A 242 -11.98 12.38 -3.95
C GLY A 242 -11.65 13.75 -4.53
N ALA A 243 -11.82 13.95 -5.84
CA ALA A 243 -11.64 15.25 -6.48
C ALA A 243 -12.59 16.30 -5.88
N ALA A 244 -13.88 15.98 -5.78
CA ALA A 244 -14.88 16.87 -5.19
C ALA A 244 -14.64 17.14 -3.69
N GLU A 245 -14.09 16.16 -2.95
CA GLU A 245 -13.70 16.34 -1.55
C GLU A 245 -12.53 17.32 -1.43
N TRP A 246 -11.45 17.11 -2.20
CA TRP A 246 -10.27 17.98 -2.15
C TRP A 246 -10.51 19.39 -2.70
N GLU A 247 -11.35 19.53 -3.73
CA GLU A 247 -11.71 20.85 -4.25
C GLU A 247 -12.43 21.70 -3.21
N LYS A 248 -13.32 21.12 -2.40
CA LYS A 248 -13.99 21.83 -1.29
C LYS A 248 -13.02 22.30 -0.22
N VAL A 249 -11.94 21.55 -0.01
CA VAL A 249 -10.91 21.87 0.98
C VAL A 249 -9.93 22.91 0.45
N ALA A 250 -9.70 22.96 -0.86
CA ALA A 250 -8.73 23.88 -1.48
C ALA A 250 -9.26 25.32 -1.69
N LEU A 251 -10.56 25.55 -1.51
CA LEU A 251 -11.24 26.85 -1.58
C LEU A 251 -11.17 27.60 -0.24
#